data_AF-A0A524EH46-F1
#
_entry.id   AF-A0A524EH46-F1
#
_cell.length_a   1.000
_cell.length_b   1.000
_cell.length_c   1.000
_cell.angle_alpha   90.00
_cell.angle_beta   90.00
_cell.angle_gamma   90.00
#
_symmetry.space_group_name_H-M   'P 1'
#
loop_
_entity.id
_entity.type
_entity.pdbx_description
1 polymer ?
#
loop_
_entity_poly.entity_id
_entity_poly.type
_entity_poly.pdbx_seq_one_letter_code
_entity_poly.pdbx_strand_id
1 'polypeptide(L)'
;FMWQDFLKGTGLAVLVIDSIEENIQKTKEIYERFSRSFGAKIIAIANKQDLPGALNADEVQKKLGGVKTYEMSAIRKELKDRMKQILEYEITS
;
A
#
# COMPACT_ATOMS: atom_id res chain seq x y z
N PHE A 1 -16.32 9.70 -3.28
CA PHE A 1 -17.49 9.27 -2.49
C PHE A 1 -17.85 7.78 -2.72
N MET A 2 -16.93 6.91 -3.17
CA MET A 2 -17.23 5.46 -3.39
C MET A 2 -16.38 4.50 -2.53
N TRP A 3 -15.27 4.97 -1.96
CA TRP A 3 -14.34 4.13 -1.20
C TRP A 3 -14.98 3.47 0.01
N GLN A 4 -15.89 4.17 0.70
CA GLN A 4 -16.57 3.60 1.86
C GLN A 4 -17.41 2.37 1.52
N ASP A 5 -18.04 2.33 0.35
CA ASP A 5 -18.87 1.20 -0.05
C ASP A 5 -18.04 0.02 -0.56
N PHE A 6 -16.95 0.28 -1.31
CA PHE A 6 -16.02 -0.79 -1.73
C PHE A 6 -15.28 -1.44 -0.55
N LEU A 7 -15.06 -0.69 0.53
CA LEU A 7 -14.28 -1.17 1.67
C LEU A 7 -15.15 -1.85 2.73
N LYS A 8 -16.48 -1.75 2.65
CA LYS A 8 -17.40 -2.56 3.47
C LYS A 8 -17.24 -4.04 3.13
N GLY A 9 -17.00 -4.87 4.14
CA GLY A 9 -16.82 -6.32 3.97
C GLY A 9 -15.48 -6.73 3.33
N THR A 10 -14.57 -5.79 3.06
CA THR A 10 -13.23 -6.12 2.54
C THR A 10 -12.36 -6.70 3.66
N GLY A 11 -11.76 -7.87 3.43
CA GLY A 11 -10.82 -8.48 4.37
C GLY A 11 -9.43 -7.82 4.36
N LEU A 12 -8.92 -7.51 3.16
CA LEU A 12 -7.63 -6.86 2.93
C LEU A 12 -7.77 -5.74 1.89
N ALA A 13 -7.33 -4.54 2.24
CA ALA A 13 -7.17 -3.43 1.31
C ALA A 13 -5.68 -3.12 1.10
N VAL A 14 -5.31 -2.88 -0.15
CA VAL A 14 -3.91 -2.68 -0.56
C VAL A 14 -3.73 -1.27 -1.10
N LEU A 15 -2.93 -0.47 -0.42
CA LEU A 15 -2.54 0.88 -0.86
C LEU A 15 -1.33 0.76 -1.79
N VAL A 16 -1.53 0.90 -3.10
CA VAL A 16 -0.43 0.93 -4.07
C VAL A 16 0.02 2.38 -4.27
N ILE A 17 1.29 2.65 -3.97
CA ILE A 17 1.83 4.01 -3.87
C ILE A 17 2.98 4.19 -4.84
N ASP A 18 2.96 5.27 -5.62
CA ASP A 18 4.14 5.75 -6.31
C ASP A 18 5.10 6.36 -5.26
N SER A 19 6.24 5.73 -5.03
CA SER A 19 7.04 5.87 -3.80
C SER A 19 7.87 7.16 -3.70
N ILE A 20 7.44 8.25 -4.32
CA ILE A 20 8.06 9.58 -4.15
C ILE A 20 7.36 10.38 -3.05
N GLU A 21 8.11 11.26 -2.38
CA GLU A 21 7.67 12.02 -1.20
C GLU A 21 6.28 12.66 -1.34
N GLU A 22 6.08 13.43 -2.42
CA GLU A 22 4.85 14.18 -2.67
C GLU A 22 3.63 13.26 -2.78
N ASN A 23 3.81 12.09 -3.41
CA ASN A 23 2.73 11.13 -3.64
C ASN A 23 2.37 10.38 -2.36
N ILE A 24 3.36 10.03 -1.53
CA ILE A 24 3.12 9.39 -0.24
C ILE A 24 2.28 10.32 0.65
N GLN A 25 2.59 11.62 0.67
CA GLN A 25 1.85 12.59 1.47
C GLN A 25 0.38 12.71 0.99
N LYS A 26 0.15 12.80 -0.32
CA LYS A 26 -1.21 12.81 -0.90
C LYS A 26 -1.97 11.53 -0.56
N THR A 27 -1.32 10.36 -0.68
CA THR A 27 -1.96 9.08 -0.32
C THR A 27 -2.27 8.99 1.16
N LYS A 28 -1.40 9.49 2.05
CA LYS A 28 -1.64 9.53 3.49
C LYS A 28 -2.90 10.32 3.83
N GLU A 29 -3.06 11.51 3.25
CA GLU A 29 -4.25 12.35 3.49
C GLU A 29 -5.54 11.66 3.04
N ILE A 30 -5.50 10.98 1.89
CA ILE A 30 -6.63 10.17 1.40
C ILE A 30 -6.90 9.01 2.38
N TYR A 31 -5.86 8.25 2.72
CA TYR A 31 -5.93 7.11 3.63
C TYR A 31 -6.52 7.51 4.99
N GLU A 32 -6.03 8.57 5.63
CA GLU A 32 -6.49 9.02 6.95
C GLU A 32 -7.95 9.47 6.99
N ARG A 33 -8.46 10.00 5.86
CA ARG A 33 -9.88 10.36 5.73
C ARG A 33 -10.80 9.15 5.70
N PHE A 34 -10.29 8.02 5.21
CA PHE A 34 -11.08 6.82 4.97
C PHE A 34 -10.84 5.75 6.07
N SER A 35 -9.62 5.60 6.57
CA SER A 35 -9.19 4.54 7.50
C SER A 35 -9.95 4.49 8.81
N ARG A 36 -10.41 5.64 9.32
CA ARG A 36 -11.21 5.74 10.56
C ARG A 36 -12.55 5.00 10.46
N SER A 37 -12.98 4.66 9.26
CA SER A 37 -14.28 4.03 8.99
C SER A 37 -14.17 2.53 8.69
N PHE A 38 -12.97 1.93 8.75
CA PHE A 38 -12.75 0.56 8.26
C PHE A 38 -12.36 -0.43 9.35
N GLY A 39 -12.92 -1.63 9.26
CA GLY A 39 -12.44 -2.83 9.94
C GLY A 39 -11.54 -3.71 9.07
N ALA A 40 -11.24 -3.28 7.84
CA ALA A 40 -10.40 -4.03 6.90
C ALA A 40 -8.93 -3.92 7.31
N LYS A 41 -8.17 -5.00 7.14
CA LYS A 41 -6.72 -4.96 7.23
C LYS A 41 -6.15 -4.14 6.08
N ILE A 42 -5.17 -3.29 6.35
CA ILE A 42 -4.54 -2.43 5.34
C ILE A 42 -3.05 -2.69 5.30
N ILE A 43 -2.54 -2.91 4.08
CA ILE A 43 -1.11 -2.94 3.78
C ILE A 43 -0.80 -1.91 2.68
N ALA A 44 0.47 -1.55 2.53
CA ALA A 44 0.93 -0.71 1.45
C ALA A 44 1.95 -1.44 0.56
N ILE A 45 1.95 -1.07 -0.72
CA ILE A 45 2.93 -1.45 -1.70
C ILE A 45 3.63 -0.17 -2.17
N ALA A 46 4.88 0.01 -1.75
CA ALA A 46 5.79 1.01 -2.26
C ALA A 46 6.20 0.61 -3.69
N ASN A 47 5.44 1.08 -4.68
CA ASN A 47 5.60 0.75 -6.08
C ASN A 47 6.59 1.71 -6.79
N LYS A 48 7.01 1.33 -8.00
CA LYS A 48 7.96 2.05 -8.87
C LYS A 48 9.39 2.14 -8.31
N GLN A 49 9.82 1.11 -7.60
CA GLN A 49 11.20 0.99 -7.05
C GLN A 49 12.30 0.93 -8.12
N ASP A 50 11.93 0.88 -9.40
CA ASP A 50 12.83 1.02 -10.53
C ASP A 50 13.24 2.47 -10.83
N LEU A 51 12.51 3.46 -10.29
CA LEU A 51 12.75 4.88 -10.56
C LEU A 51 13.68 5.52 -9.53
N PRO A 52 14.54 6.47 -9.93
CA PRO A 52 15.35 7.24 -9.00
C PRO A 52 14.47 8.08 -8.07
N GLY A 53 14.87 8.17 -6.80
CA GLY A 53 14.13 8.92 -5.78
C GLY A 53 12.91 8.19 -5.22
N ALA A 54 12.66 6.94 -5.63
CA ALA A 54 11.72 6.06 -4.93
C ALA A 54 12.25 5.78 -3.52
N LEU A 55 11.42 6.06 -2.53
CA LEU A 55 11.68 5.75 -1.13
C LEU A 55 11.44 4.26 -0.88
N ASN A 56 12.25 3.70 0.01
CA ASN A 56 12.15 2.29 0.37
C ASN A 56 10.92 2.01 1.25
N ALA A 57 10.61 0.73 1.48
CA ALA A 57 9.44 0.34 2.28
C ALA A 57 9.45 0.90 3.71
N ASP A 58 10.61 0.97 4.38
CA ASP A 58 10.70 1.46 5.75
C ASP A 58 10.40 2.97 5.84
N GLU A 59 10.91 3.73 4.87
CA GLU A 59 10.64 5.18 4.75
C GLU A 59 9.16 5.45 4.46
N VAL A 60 8.56 4.71 3.52
CA VAL A 60 7.14 4.82 3.18
C VAL A 60 6.28 4.42 4.37
N GLN A 61 6.58 3.31 5.04
CA GLN A 61 5.87 2.85 6.23
C GLN A 61 5.87 3.91 7.34
N LYS A 62 7.04 4.49 7.63
CA LYS A 62 7.17 5.56 8.62
C LYS A 62 6.28 6.76 8.26
N LYS A 63 6.29 7.17 6.98
CA LYS A 63 5.50 8.30 6.50
C LYS A 63 3.99 8.04 6.58
N LEU A 64 3.55 6.82 6.28
CA LEU A 64 2.16 6.38 6.41
C LEU A 64 1.69 6.14 7.84
N GLY A 65 2.53 6.39 8.85
CA GLY A 65 2.15 6.21 10.26
C GLY A 65 2.17 4.75 10.70
N GLY A 66 3.03 3.92 10.11
CA GLY A 66 3.26 2.54 10.52
C GLY A 66 2.46 1.49 9.74
N VAL A 67 1.82 1.85 8.63
CA VAL A 67 1.15 0.89 7.75
C VAL A 67 2.19 -0.07 7.17
N LYS A 68 2.00 -1.38 7.39
CA LYS A 68 2.93 -2.42 6.91
C LYS A 68 3.14 -2.28 5.41
N THR A 69 4.39 -2.07 5.01
CA THR A 69 4.73 -1.73 3.61
C THR A 69 5.68 -2.74 2.98
N TYR A 70 5.46 -3.04 1.71
CA TYR A 70 6.33 -3.88 0.88
C TYR A 70 6.79 -3.15 -0.37
N GLU A 71 8.01 -3.45 -0.80
CA GLU A 71 8.57 -2.89 -2.03
C GLU A 71 8.15 -3.67 -3.27
N MET A 72 7.85 -2.94 -4.34
CA MET A 72 7.49 -3.52 -5.63
C MET A 72 7.91 -2.62 -6.79
N SER A 73 8.21 -3.24 -7.93
CA SER A 73 8.24 -2.55 -9.22
C SER A 73 7.31 -3.31 -10.17
N ALA A 74 6.14 -2.74 -10.45
CA ALA A 74 5.11 -3.42 -11.24
C ALA A 74 5.55 -3.78 -12.67
N ILE A 75 6.58 -3.12 -13.19
CA ILE A 75 7.15 -3.43 -14.52
C ILE A 75 8.03 -4.67 -14.52
N ARG A 76 8.54 -5.09 -13.35
CA ARG A 76 9.39 -6.27 -13.18
C ARG A 76 8.52 -7.52 -13.06
N LYS A 77 8.46 -8.31 -14.14
CA LYS A 77 7.61 -9.51 -14.24
C LYS A 77 7.98 -10.57 -13.20
N GLU A 78 9.26 -10.65 -12.85
CA GLU A 78 9.80 -11.55 -11.83
C GLU A 78 9.26 -11.29 -10.42
N LEU A 79 8.72 -10.09 -10.15
CA LEU A 79 8.14 -9.77 -8.85
C LEU A 79 6.67 -10.18 -8.70
N LYS A 80 6.04 -10.71 -9.76
CA LYS A 80 4.64 -11.17 -9.70
C LYS A 80 4.42 -12.25 -8.64
N ASP A 81 5.32 -13.22 -8.55
CA ASP A 81 5.20 -14.31 -7.57
C ASP A 81 5.38 -13.79 -6.15
N ARG A 82 6.29 -12.83 -5.94
CA ARG A 82 6.46 -12.14 -4.65
C ARG A 82 5.18 -11.38 -4.26
N MET A 83 4.57 -10.65 -5.19
CA MET A 83 3.30 -9.95 -4.93
C MET A 83 2.21 -10.93 -4.53
N LYS A 84 2.09 -12.07 -5.23
CA LYS A 84 1.14 -13.12 -4.88
C LYS A 84 1.36 -13.65 -3.47
N GLN A 85 2.61 -13.97 -3.11
CA GLN A 85 2.97 -14.46 -1.77
C GLN A 85 2.62 -13.46 -0.67
N ILE A 86 2.86 -12.16 -0.90
CA ILE A 86 2.50 -11.10 0.04
C ILE A 86 0.98 -11.08 0.26
N LEU A 87 0.19 -11.12 -0.83
CA LEU A 87 -1.27 -11.11 -0.72
C LEU A 87 -1.81 -12.35 0.01
N GLU A 88 -1.32 -13.55 -0.34
CA GLU A 88 -1.73 -14.80 0.31
C GLU A 88 -1.41 -14.79 1.81
N TYR A 89 -0.22 -14.33 2.19
CA TYR A 89 0.17 -14.18 3.58
C TYR A 89 -0.74 -13.18 4.31
N GLU A 90 -0.95 -11.99 3.74
CA GLU A 90 -1.70 -10.93 4.42
C GLU A 90 -3.21 -11.20 4.51
N ILE A 91 -3.77 -12.02 3.61
CA ILE A 91 -5.16 -12.48 3.69
C ILE A 91 -5.35 -13.51 4.82
N THR A 92 -4.32 -14.32 5.12
CA THR A 92 -4.43 -15.45 6.05
C THR A 92 -3.95 -15.16 7.46
N SER A 93 -3.09 -14.16 7.66
CA SER A 93 -2.60 -13.69 8.97
C SER A 93 -3.53 -12.66 9.61
#